data_AF-A0A9X1KED9-F1
#
_entry.id   AF-A0A9X1KED9-F1
#
_cell.length_a   1.000
_cell.length_b   1.000
_cell.length_c   1.000
_cell.angle_alpha   90.00
_cell.angle_beta   90.00
_cell.angle_gamma   90.00
#
_symmetry.space_group_name_H-M   'P 1'
#
loop_
_entity.id
_entity.type
_entity.pdbx_description
1 polymer ?
#
loop_
_entity_poly.entity_id
_entity_poly.type
_entity_poly.pdbx_seq_one_letter_code
_entity_poly.pdbx_strand_id
1 'polypeptide(L)'
;MSTKSQAGREHQRGPDKGEAYGVAAVTQALAGIDFPASKKEILQQAKGHEEIHWTKDKTIDLRSLLDQTGQDRFESMPELVEAISQRSREEELS
;
A
#
# COMPACT_ATOMS: atom_id res chain seq x y z
N MET A 1 -25.17 -36.81 -16.56
CA MET A 1 -25.98 -36.55 -15.35
C MET A 1 -25.07 -36.02 -14.26
N SER A 2 -25.59 -35.08 -13.47
CA SER A 2 -24.95 -34.08 -12.58
C SER A 2 -24.02 -34.57 -11.46
N THR A 3 -23.08 -33.73 -11.03
CA THR A 3 -22.86 -33.20 -9.64
C THR A 3 -21.62 -32.25 -9.69
N LYS A 4 -21.72 -30.95 -9.43
CA LYS A 4 -21.97 -30.17 -8.19
C LYS A 4 -20.76 -30.08 -7.24
N SER A 5 -20.29 -28.83 -7.04
CA SER A 5 -19.53 -28.28 -5.89
C SER A 5 -18.02 -28.49 -5.78
N GLN A 6 -17.25 -27.39 -5.83
CA GLN A 6 -16.41 -26.87 -4.71
C GLN A 6 -15.69 -25.59 -5.24
N ALA A 7 -16.20 -24.38 -4.99
CA ALA A 7 -15.85 -23.53 -3.85
C ALA A 7 -14.34 -23.40 -3.62
N GLY A 8 -13.77 -22.26 -4.02
CA GLY A 8 -12.34 -21.96 -3.88
C GLY A 8 -11.76 -21.10 -5.01
N ARG A 9 -12.54 -20.18 -5.62
CA ARG A 9 -11.91 -19.07 -6.34
C ARG A 9 -11.49 -18.05 -5.28
N GLU A 10 -10.41 -18.36 -4.58
CA GLU A 10 -9.65 -17.32 -3.91
C GLU A 10 -9.31 -16.30 -5.00
N HIS A 11 -9.87 -15.11 -4.83
CA HIS A 11 -9.56 -13.95 -5.63
C HIS A 11 -8.08 -13.57 -5.40
N GLN A 12 -7.13 -14.36 -5.89
CA GLN A 12 -5.82 -13.84 -6.28
C GLN A 12 -6.01 -13.00 -7.54
N ARG A 13 -6.77 -11.90 -7.42
CA ARG A 13 -6.59 -10.71 -8.24
C ARG A 13 -5.30 -10.06 -7.73
N GLY A 14 -4.17 -10.69 -8.00
CA GLY A 14 -2.96 -9.91 -8.20
C GLY A 14 -3.24 -9.03 -9.43
N PRO A 15 -2.92 -7.72 -9.40
CA PRO A 15 -3.19 -6.86 -10.54
C PRO A 15 -2.51 -7.42 -11.80
N ASP A 16 -3.23 -7.29 -12.93
CA ASP A 16 -2.75 -7.65 -14.25
C ASP A 16 -1.44 -6.91 -14.56
N LYS A 17 -0.56 -7.56 -15.33
CA LYS A 17 0.82 -7.15 -15.59
C LYS A 17 0.96 -5.64 -15.86
N GLY A 18 1.64 -4.94 -14.94
CA GLY A 18 2.28 -3.66 -15.23
C GLY A 18 1.92 -2.50 -14.31
N GLU A 19 0.82 -2.59 -13.56
CA GLU A 19 0.37 -1.51 -12.70
C GLU A 19 0.25 -2.01 -11.25
N ALA A 20 1.24 -1.67 -10.44
CA ALA A 20 1.18 -1.94 -9.01
C ALA A 20 0.15 -0.99 -8.39
N TYR A 21 -0.79 -1.55 -7.62
CA TYR A 21 -1.78 -0.76 -6.90
C TYR A 21 -1.72 -1.07 -5.40
N GLY A 22 -2.07 -0.08 -4.58
CA GLY A 22 -2.19 -0.22 -3.14
C GLY A 22 -0.86 -0.63 -2.48
N VAL A 23 -0.90 -1.70 -1.70
CA VAL A 23 0.28 -2.28 -1.04
C VAL A 23 1.42 -2.56 -2.00
N ALA A 24 1.12 -3.03 -3.21
CA ALA A 24 2.15 -3.36 -4.19
C ALA A 24 2.86 -2.10 -4.71
N ALA A 25 2.12 -0.99 -4.88
CA ALA A 25 2.69 0.29 -5.28
C ALA A 25 3.61 0.86 -4.20
N VAL A 26 3.17 0.81 -2.93
CA VAL A 26 4.00 1.19 -1.77
C VAL A 26 5.27 0.34 -1.70
N THR A 27 5.13 -0.97 -1.82
CA THR A 27 6.27 -1.91 -1.77
C THR A 27 7.25 -1.67 -2.91
N GLN A 28 6.78 -1.29 -4.09
CA GLN A 28 7.64 -0.95 -5.23
C GLN A 28 8.32 0.40 -5.05
N ALA A 29 7.60 1.43 -4.60
CA ALA A 29 8.17 2.75 -4.33
C ALA A 29 9.23 2.72 -3.23
N LEU A 30 9.07 1.80 -2.28
CA LEU A 30 9.96 1.62 -1.13
C LEU A 30 10.84 0.38 -1.25
N ALA A 31 10.96 -0.18 -2.46
CA ALA A 31 11.80 -1.35 -2.69
C ALA A 31 13.26 -0.99 -2.37
N GLY A 32 13.90 -1.78 -1.51
CA GLY A 32 15.29 -1.58 -1.10
C GLY A 32 15.49 -0.66 0.11
N ILE A 33 14.42 -0.24 0.79
CA ILE A 33 14.55 0.38 2.11
C ILE A 33 14.83 -0.69 3.18
N ASP A 34 15.81 -0.42 4.03
CA ASP A 34 16.09 -1.21 5.23
C ASP A 34 15.27 -0.69 6.39
N PHE A 35 14.58 -1.59 7.08
CA PHE A 35 13.84 -1.28 8.29
C PHE A 35 14.66 -1.65 9.53
N PRO A 36 14.51 -0.94 10.66
CA PRO A 36 13.54 0.13 10.93
C PRO A 36 13.90 1.46 10.26
N ALA A 37 12.90 2.12 9.64
CA ALA A 37 13.08 3.35 8.87
C ALA A 37 12.19 4.48 9.41
N SER A 38 12.72 5.70 9.45
CA SER A 38 11.93 6.88 9.81
C SER A 38 11.04 7.36 8.65
N LYS A 39 9.94 8.05 8.95
CA LYS A 39 9.07 8.74 7.98
C LYS A 39 9.91 9.55 6.99
N LYS A 40 10.89 10.29 7.50
CA LYS A 40 11.79 11.10 6.66
C LYS A 40 12.67 10.26 5.72
N GLU A 41 13.08 9.06 6.11
CA GLU A 41 13.85 8.15 5.26
C GLU A 41 12.96 7.51 4.20
N ILE A 42 11.76 7.07 4.60
CA ILE A 42 10.73 6.54 3.70
C ILE A 42 10.36 7.59 2.64
N LEU A 43 10.16 8.85 3.04
CA LEU A 43 9.86 9.94 2.12
C LEU A 43 11.03 10.32 1.22
N GLN A 44 12.27 10.20 1.71
CA GLN A 44 13.44 10.38 0.88
C GLN A 44 13.58 9.26 -0.15
N GLN A 45 13.28 8.02 0.24
CA GLN A 45 13.29 6.87 -0.65
C GLN A 45 12.18 6.98 -1.70
N ALA A 46 10.97 7.36 -1.28
CA ALA A 46 9.84 7.59 -2.16
C ALA A 46 9.89 8.95 -2.89
N LYS A 47 10.99 9.71 -2.79
CA LYS A 47 11.08 11.05 -3.40
C LYS A 47 10.98 10.93 -4.92
N GLY A 48 9.91 11.50 -5.49
CA GLY A 48 9.56 11.36 -6.92
C GLY A 48 8.55 10.23 -7.22
N HIS A 49 8.19 9.44 -6.21
CA HIS A 49 7.15 8.41 -6.21
C HIS A 49 6.24 8.57 -4.97
N GLU A 50 6.04 9.80 -4.51
CA GLU A 50 5.16 10.12 -3.38
C GLU A 50 3.69 9.85 -3.72
N GLU A 51 3.34 9.98 -5.00
CA GLU A 51 2.05 9.65 -5.57
C GLU A 51 1.94 8.13 -5.77
N ILE A 52 1.29 7.47 -4.81
CA ILE A 52 1.06 6.03 -4.84
C ILE A 52 -0.31 5.78 -5.45
N HIS A 53 -0.37 5.02 -6.54
CA HIS A 53 -1.64 4.57 -7.10
C HIS A 53 -2.27 3.54 -6.14
N TRP A 54 -3.27 3.94 -5.38
CA TRP A 54 -3.93 3.07 -4.41
C TRP A 54 -4.95 2.17 -5.08
N THR A 55 -5.77 2.76 -5.96
CA THR A 55 -6.69 2.04 -6.84
C THR A 55 -6.58 2.62 -8.26
N LYS A 56 -7.29 2.01 -9.21
CA LYS A 56 -7.29 2.46 -10.61
C LYS A 56 -7.67 3.94 -10.80
N ASP A 57 -8.55 4.45 -9.95
CA ASP A 57 -9.08 5.83 -10.01
C ASP A 57 -8.61 6.69 -8.83
N LYS A 58 -7.78 6.15 -7.93
CA LYS A 58 -7.35 6.83 -6.70
C LYS A 58 -5.84 6.79 -6.57
N THR A 59 -5.23 7.96 -6.65
CA THR A 59 -3.85 8.20 -6.26
C THR A 59 -3.84 8.82 -4.88
N ILE A 60 -2.98 8.34 -4.01
CA ILE A 60 -2.81 8.87 -2.67
C ILE A 60 -1.40 9.38 -2.49
N ASP A 61 -1.27 10.48 -1.77
CA ASP A 61 0.02 11.05 -1.42
C ASP A 61 0.57 10.35 -0.17
N LEU A 62 1.64 9.57 -0.35
CA LEU A 62 2.30 8.83 0.71
C LEU A 62 2.70 9.77 1.85
N ARG A 63 3.19 10.97 1.52
CA ARG A 63 3.59 11.96 2.52
C ARG A 63 2.45 12.40 3.41
N SER A 64 1.33 12.76 2.82
CA SER A 64 0.14 13.19 3.55
C SER A 64 -0.38 12.08 4.46
N LEU A 65 -0.39 10.83 3.99
CA LEU A 65 -0.82 9.69 4.82
C LEU A 65 0.11 9.45 6.00
N LEU A 66 1.42 9.44 5.76
CA LEU A 66 2.39 9.25 6.84
C LEU A 66 2.32 10.39 7.87
N ASP A 67 2.02 11.61 7.42
CA ASP A 67 1.78 12.74 8.32
C ASP A 67 0.51 12.55 9.17
N GLN A 68 -0.60 12.16 8.54
CA GLN A 68 -1.86 11.85 9.22
C GLN A 68 -1.76 10.65 10.16
N THR A 69 -0.85 9.72 9.89
CA THR A 69 -0.63 8.55 10.77
C THR A 69 -0.10 8.99 12.13
N GLY A 70 0.65 10.10 12.19
CA GLY A 70 1.34 10.55 13.41
C GLY A 70 2.54 9.67 13.80
N GLN A 71 2.87 8.66 13.00
CA GLN A 71 4.05 7.82 13.17
C GLN A 71 5.26 8.45 12.48
N ASP A 72 6.34 8.63 13.24
CA ASP A 72 7.62 9.11 12.70
C ASP A 72 8.58 7.98 12.35
N ARG A 73 8.30 6.75 12.79
CA ARG A 73 9.15 5.57 12.56
C ARG A 73 8.29 4.35 12.32
N PHE A 74 8.79 3.50 11.44
CA PHE A 74 8.20 2.23 11.11
C PHE A 74 9.22 1.12 11.33
N GLU A 75 8.80 0.09 12.04
CA GLU A 75 9.68 -1.02 12.41
C GLU A 75 9.83 -2.01 11.25
N SER A 76 8.89 -2.04 10.30
CA SER A 76 8.89 -2.96 9.16
C SER A 76 7.94 -2.50 8.03
N MET A 77 8.20 -2.96 6.80
CA MET A 77 7.32 -2.73 5.63
C MET A 77 5.84 -3.08 5.88
N PRO A 78 5.48 -4.25 6.44
CA PRO A 78 4.09 -4.58 6.75
C PRO A 78 3.42 -3.58 7.70
N GLU A 79 4.13 -3.06 8.71
CA GLU A 79 3.58 -2.06 9.65
C GLU A 79 3.26 -0.75 8.92
N LEU A 80 4.19 -0.29 8.08
CA LEU A 80 4.01 0.88 7.22
C LEU A 80 2.81 0.72 6.29
N VAL A 81 2.72 -0.41 5.60
CA VAL A 81 1.64 -0.73 4.68
C VAL A 81 0.30 -0.77 5.40
N GLU A 82 0.24 -1.39 6.59
CA GLU A 82 -0.98 -1.48 7.39
C GLU A 82 -1.46 -0.08 7.80
N ALA A 83 -0.54 0.76 8.29
CA ALA A 83 -0.85 2.12 8.69
C ALA A 83 -1.41 2.96 7.52
N ILE A 84 -0.78 2.87 6.34
CA ILE A 84 -1.27 3.52 5.10
C ILE A 84 -2.64 2.97 4.70
N SER A 85 -2.83 1.66 4.79
CA SER A 85 -4.08 0.98 4.41
C SER A 85 -5.25 1.37 5.31
N GLN A 86 -5.01 1.48 6.62
CA GLN A 86 -6.00 1.96 7.58
C GLN A 86 -6.41 3.39 7.23
N ARG A 87 -5.44 4.29 7.04
CA ARG A 87 -5.71 5.70 6.70
C ARG A 87 -6.44 5.87 5.39
N SER A 88 -6.01 5.16 4.33
CA SER A 88 -6.69 5.26 3.03
C SER A 88 -8.15 4.79 3.08
N ARG A 89 -8.47 3.81 3.94
CA ARG A 89 -9.84 3.33 4.13
C ARG A 89 -10.68 4.32 4.95
N GLU A 90 -10.10 4.93 5.98
CA GLU A 90 -10.78 5.94 6.80
C GLU A 90 -11.19 7.16 5.95
N GLU A 91 -10.34 7.59 5.01
CA GLU A 91 -10.64 8.67 4.05
C GLU A 91 -11.79 8.33 3.08
N GLU A 92 -12.11 7.05 2.85
CA GLU A 92 -13.25 6.63 2.00
C GLU A 92 -14.58 6.60 2.76
N LEU A 93 -14.53 6.63 4.10
CA LEU A 93 -15.70 6.53 4.97
C LEU A 93 -16.11 7.88 5.58
N SER A 94 -15.33 8.94 5.37
CA SER A 94 -15.59 10.30 5.87
C SER A 94 -16.21 11.20 4.80
#